data_AF-A0A1C6JTK4-F1
#
_entry.id   AF-A0A1C6JTK4-F1
#
_cell.length_a   1.000
_cell.length_b   1.000
_cell.length_c   1.000
_cell.angle_alpha   90.00
_cell.angle_beta   90.00
_cell.angle_gamma   90.00
#
_symmetry.space_group_name_H-M   'P 1'
#
loop_
_entity.id
_entity.type
_entity.pdbx_description
1 polymer ?
#
loop_
_entity_poly.entity_id
_entity_poly.type
_entity_poly.pdbx_seq_one_letter_code
_entity_poly.pdbx_strand_id
1 'polypeptide(L)'
;MKPIFRYNDGNELYNAFIKEYEKNQVVELDKSLRNLNKKIADITISDYEREVSEDIVTFLTKKGFKVSDVDISLIVDDDNRLGVKKLLIEFEDMNYDKNLREATTIYIDDIILEKYNIDKEVIEIKY
;
A
#
# COMPACT_ATOMS: atom_id res chain seq x y z
N MET A 1 24.90 -46.98 -17.43
CA MET A 1 25.89 -46.18 -18.19
C MET A 1 25.35 -44.77 -18.34
N LYS A 2 26.07 -43.74 -17.89
CA LYS A 2 25.69 -42.33 -18.13
C LYS A 2 26.04 -41.96 -19.58
N PRO A 3 25.24 -41.14 -20.29
CA PRO A 3 25.64 -40.68 -21.62
C PRO A 3 26.85 -39.77 -21.48
N ILE A 4 27.92 -40.09 -22.23
CA ILE A 4 29.06 -39.21 -22.42
C ILE A 4 28.65 -38.24 -23.52
N PHE A 5 28.31 -37.01 -23.15
CA PHE A 5 28.11 -35.94 -24.13
C PHE A 5 29.47 -35.63 -24.78
N ARG A 6 29.66 -36.06 -26.03
CA ARG A 6 30.82 -35.69 -26.84
C ARG A 6 30.50 -34.38 -27.54
N TYR A 7 30.98 -33.28 -26.98
CA TYR A 7 31.02 -32.00 -27.67
C TYR A 7 32.29 -31.98 -28.53
N ASN A 8 32.14 -31.88 -29.85
CA ASN A 8 33.26 -31.98 -30.79
C ASN A 8 34.02 -30.66 -30.98
N ASP A 9 33.53 -29.54 -30.42
CA ASP A 9 34.18 -28.24 -30.56
C ASP A 9 33.95 -27.37 -29.32
N GLY A 10 35.02 -26.86 -28.70
CA GLY A 10 34.96 -26.07 -27.46
C GLY A 10 34.11 -24.79 -27.58
N ASN A 11 33.89 -24.32 -28.80
CA ASN A 11 33.02 -23.20 -29.13
C ASN A 11 31.53 -23.48 -28.87
N GLU A 12 31.03 -24.71 -29.05
CA GLU A 12 29.61 -25.01 -28.83
C GLU A 12 29.23 -24.99 -27.35
N LEU A 13 30.10 -25.53 -26.49
CA LEU A 13 29.94 -25.48 -25.03
C LEU A 13 30.02 -24.06 -24.49
N TYR A 14 30.97 -23.27 -24.99
CA TYR A 14 31.12 -21.87 -24.62
C TYR A 14 29.91 -21.03 -25.04
N ASN A 15 29.41 -21.23 -26.27
CA ASN A 15 28.24 -20.52 -26.77
C ASN A 15 26.95 -20.91 -26.02
N ALA A 16 26.81 -22.17 -25.61
CA ALA A 16 25.70 -22.62 -24.76
C ALA A 16 25.77 -22.00 -23.35
N PHE A 17 26.97 -21.94 -22.75
CA PHE A 17 27.19 -21.30 -21.45
C PHE A 17 26.89 -19.80 -21.49
N ILE A 18 27.39 -19.07 -22.49
CA ILE A 18 27.13 -17.64 -22.66
C ILE A 18 25.64 -17.37 -22.79
N LYS A 19 24.90 -18.15 -23.62
CA LYS A 19 23.44 -17.99 -23.76
C LYS A 19 22.67 -18.24 -22.47
N GLU A 20 23.00 -19.27 -21.71
CA GLU A 20 22.36 -19.51 -20.41
C GLU A 20 22.72 -18.42 -19.39
N TYR A 21 23.97 -17.97 -19.39
CA TYR A 21 24.43 -16.89 -18.51
C TYR A 21 23.73 -15.56 -18.83
N GLU A 22 23.64 -15.16 -20.09
CA GLU A 22 22.89 -13.98 -20.55
C GLU A 22 21.41 -14.07 -20.18
N LYS A 23 20.78 -15.24 -20.39
CA LYS A 23 19.39 -15.47 -19.99
C LYS A 23 19.19 -15.33 -18.48
N ASN A 24 20.10 -15.87 -17.67
CA ASN A 24 20.05 -15.77 -16.22
C ASN A 24 20.27 -14.32 -15.75
N GLN A 25 21.18 -13.57 -16.38
CA GLN A 25 21.36 -12.14 -16.11
C GLN A 25 20.11 -11.32 -16.43
N VAL A 26 19.43 -11.61 -17.55
CA VAL A 26 18.17 -10.94 -17.91
C VAL A 26 17.08 -11.22 -16.87
N VAL A 27 16.99 -12.45 -16.36
CA VAL A 27 16.03 -12.82 -15.30
C VAL A 27 16.36 -12.12 -13.97
N GLU A 28 17.64 -12.01 -13.61
CA GLU A 28 18.06 -11.30 -12.39
C GLU A 28 17.84 -9.78 -12.49
N LEU A 29 18.08 -9.19 -13.66
CA LEU A 29 17.77 -7.79 -13.94
C LEU A 29 16.26 -7.53 -13.86
N ASP A 30 15.42 -8.38 -14.45
CA ASP A 30 13.96 -8.26 -14.38
C ASP A 30 13.46 -8.33 -12.92
N LYS A 31 13.96 -9.28 -12.12
CA LYS A 31 13.64 -9.36 -10.68
C LYS A 31 14.07 -8.11 -9.91
N SER A 32 15.27 -7.59 -10.20
CA SER A 32 15.81 -6.41 -9.54
C SER A 32 15.00 -5.15 -9.87
N LEU A 33 14.60 -4.98 -11.14
CA LEU A 33 13.74 -3.90 -11.59
C LEU A 33 12.34 -3.99 -10.97
N ARG A 34 11.74 -5.18 -10.87
CA ARG A 34 10.47 -5.39 -10.17
C ARG A 34 10.56 -5.02 -8.68
N ASN A 35 11.65 -5.41 -8.02
CA ASN A 35 11.88 -5.05 -6.62
C ASN A 35 12.08 -3.54 -6.43
N LEU A 36 12.80 -2.88 -7.33
CA LEU A 36 12.95 -1.42 -7.33
C LEU A 36 11.62 -0.71 -7.55
N ASN A 37 10.83 -1.15 -8.53
CA ASN A 37 9.49 -0.62 -8.78
C ASN A 37 8.58 -0.80 -7.57
N LYS A 38 8.63 -1.96 -6.91
CA LYS A 38 7.87 -2.21 -5.69
C LYS A 38 8.27 -1.24 -4.58
N LYS A 39 9.57 -1.04 -4.34
CA LYS A 39 10.06 -0.07 -3.34
C LYS A 39 9.63 1.37 -3.65
N ILE A 40 9.66 1.78 -4.91
CA ILE A 40 9.21 3.11 -5.33
C ILE A 40 7.71 3.27 -5.08
N ALA A 41 6.92 2.25 -5.42
CA ALA A 41 5.48 2.23 -5.14
C ALA A 41 5.21 2.30 -3.63
N ASP A 42 5.90 1.50 -2.82
CA ASP A 42 5.76 1.49 -1.36
C ASP A 42 6.06 2.88 -0.76
N ILE A 43 7.16 3.53 -1.17
CA ILE A 43 7.50 4.90 -0.71
C ILE A 43 6.42 5.89 -1.11
N THR A 44 5.97 5.83 -2.36
CA THR A 44 4.95 6.75 -2.90
C THR A 44 3.62 6.58 -2.18
N ILE A 45 3.25 5.35 -1.85
CA ILE A 45 2.05 5.03 -1.07
C ILE A 45 2.17 5.61 0.33
N SER A 46 3.30 5.40 1.03
CA SER A 46 3.49 5.94 2.38
C SER A 46 3.49 7.46 2.45
N ASP A 47 4.06 8.15 1.45
CA ASP A 47 3.98 9.61 1.39
C ASP A 47 2.52 10.08 1.19
N TYR A 48 1.75 9.38 0.35
CA TYR A 48 0.33 9.69 0.13
C TYR A 48 -0.53 9.37 1.36
N GLU A 49 -0.26 8.26 2.06
CA GLU A 49 -0.91 7.91 3.33
C GLU A 49 -0.74 9.05 4.34
N ARG A 50 0.50 9.54 4.53
CA ARG A 50 0.77 10.67 5.43
C ARG A 50 0.02 11.94 5.02
N GLU A 51 0.05 12.32 3.75
CA GLU A 51 -0.63 13.52 3.26
C GLU A 51 -2.14 13.46 3.51
N VAL A 52 -2.77 12.31 3.22
CA VAL A 52 -4.21 12.12 3.43
C VAL A 52 -4.55 12.12 4.92
N SER A 53 -3.76 11.46 5.77
CA SER A 53 -3.93 11.49 7.22
C SER A 53 -3.89 12.92 7.77
N GLU A 54 -2.89 13.71 7.38
CA GLU A 54 -2.74 15.12 7.82
C GLU A 54 -3.92 16.00 7.36
N ASP A 55 -4.42 15.79 6.14
CA ASP A 55 -5.60 16.50 5.64
C ASP A 55 -6.87 16.13 6.39
N ILE A 56 -7.08 14.83 6.69
CA ILE A 56 -8.23 14.37 7.48
C ILE A 56 -8.19 14.94 8.89
N VAL A 57 -7.03 14.93 9.57
CA VAL A 57 -6.84 15.57 10.89
C VAL A 57 -7.24 17.04 10.81
N THR A 58 -6.73 17.76 9.80
CA THR A 58 -7.01 19.18 9.60
C THR A 58 -8.49 19.43 9.35
N PHE A 59 -9.13 18.61 8.52
CA PHE A 59 -10.55 18.69 8.19
C PHE A 59 -11.44 18.48 9.41
N LEU A 60 -11.20 17.41 10.19
CA LEU A 60 -11.97 17.09 11.39
C LEU A 60 -11.75 18.13 12.49
N THR A 61 -10.52 18.62 12.66
CA THR A 61 -10.21 19.70 13.60
C THR A 61 -10.97 20.98 13.25
N LYS A 62 -11.04 21.34 11.96
CA LYS A 62 -11.86 22.50 11.48
C LYS A 62 -13.36 22.31 11.73
N LYS A 63 -13.84 21.08 11.79
CA LYS A 63 -15.22 20.73 12.15
C LYS A 63 -15.47 20.76 13.66
N GLY A 64 -14.43 20.95 14.48
CA GLY A 64 -14.51 21.09 15.93
C GLY A 64 -14.19 19.82 16.71
N PHE A 65 -13.73 18.76 16.06
CA PHE A 65 -13.30 17.55 16.74
C PHE A 65 -11.88 17.67 17.30
N LYS A 66 -11.64 16.98 18.42
CA LYS A 66 -10.30 16.84 18.99
C LYS A 66 -9.74 15.48 18.58
N VAL A 67 -8.99 15.46 17.47
CA VAL A 67 -8.41 14.25 16.90
C VAL A 67 -6.99 14.09 17.45
N SER A 68 -6.69 12.94 18.04
CA SER A 68 -5.36 12.62 18.53
C SER A 68 -4.47 12.05 17.42
N ASP A 69 -5.02 11.17 16.58
CA ASP A 69 -4.28 10.55 15.49
C ASP A 69 -5.21 10.10 14.36
N VAL A 70 -4.68 10.05 13.13
CA VAL A 70 -5.34 9.44 11.97
C VAL A 70 -4.32 8.63 11.19
N ASP A 71 -4.63 7.36 10.99
CA ASP A 71 -3.80 6.45 10.22
C ASP A 71 -4.62 5.87 9.06
N ILE A 72 -4.09 5.97 7.84
CA ILE A 72 -4.72 5.41 6.65
C ILE A 72 -3.78 4.39 6.04
N SER A 73 -4.33 3.22 5.73
CA SER A 73 -3.63 2.16 5.01
C SER A 73 -4.21 2.03 3.62
N LEU A 74 -3.37 2.18 2.61
CA LEU A 74 -3.73 2.05 1.21
C LEU A 74 -3.25 0.73 0.64
N ILE A 75 -3.96 0.27 -0.38
CA ILE A 75 -3.60 -0.92 -1.14
C ILE A 75 -3.72 -0.62 -2.62
N VAL A 76 -2.88 -1.26 -3.41
CA VAL A 76 -3.03 -1.32 -4.86
C VAL A 76 -3.70 -2.65 -5.17
N ASP A 77 -4.87 -2.61 -5.78
CA ASP A 77 -5.59 -3.81 -6.21
C ASP A 77 -4.93 -4.45 -7.45
N ASP A 78 -5.44 -5.62 -7.86
CA ASP A 78 -4.94 -6.36 -9.02
C ASP A 78 -5.10 -5.57 -10.35
N ASP A 79 -5.99 -4.58 -10.38
CA ASP A 79 -6.22 -3.68 -11.51
C ASP A 79 -5.32 -2.41 -11.47
N ASN A 80 -4.34 -2.37 -10.57
CA ASN A 80 -3.46 -1.23 -10.29
C ASN A 80 -4.20 0.04 -9.83
N ARG A 81 -5.35 -0.11 -9.19
CA ARG A 81 -6.09 1.01 -8.58
C ARG A 81 -5.71 1.13 -7.12
N LEU A 82 -5.51 2.38 -6.69
CA LEU A 82 -5.29 2.70 -5.29
C LEU A 82 -6.65 2.69 -4.56
N GLY A 83 -6.76 1.87 -3.53
CA GLY A 83 -7.92 1.78 -2.66
C GLY A 83 -7.55 1.95 -1.20
N VAL A 84 -8.53 2.28 -0.37
CA VAL A 84 -8.37 2.38 1.09
C VAL A 84 -8.67 1.02 1.70
N LYS A 85 -7.68 0.43 2.38
CA LYS A 85 -7.86 -0.81 3.13
C LYS A 85 -8.43 -0.54 4.50
N LYS A 86 -7.97 0.53 5.15
CA LYS A 86 -8.37 0.91 6.49
C LYS A 86 -8.13 2.40 6.72
N LEU A 87 -9.05 3.05 7.41
CA LEU A 87 -8.89 4.38 7.99
C LEU A 87 -9.17 4.28 9.48
N LEU A 88 -8.18 4.59 10.32
CA LEU A 88 -8.30 4.65 11.77
C LEU A 88 -8.32 6.12 12.19
N ILE A 89 -9.33 6.53 12.93
CA ILE A 89 -9.45 7.87 13.51
C ILE A 89 -9.51 7.73 15.03
N GLU A 90 -8.55 8.34 15.72
CA GLU A 90 -8.50 8.36 17.18
C GLU A 90 -8.83 9.76 17.68
N PHE A 91 -9.83 9.87 18.56
CA PHE A 91 -10.14 11.11 19.25
C PHE A 91 -9.34 11.21 20.56
N GLU A 92 -9.04 12.44 20.98
CA GLU A 92 -8.46 12.70 22.29
C GLU A 92 -9.43 12.26 23.38
N ASP A 93 -9.10 11.24 24.17
CA ASP A 93 -9.82 10.69 25.34
C ASP A 93 -11.12 11.43 25.70
N MET A 94 -12.21 11.13 24.98
CA MET A 94 -13.48 11.83 25.14
C MET A 94 -14.46 10.98 25.96
N ASN A 95 -14.93 11.56 27.07
CA ASN A 95 -16.01 11.01 27.90
C ASN A 95 -17.38 11.15 27.22
N TYR A 96 -17.48 10.76 25.95
CA TYR A 96 -18.75 10.68 25.24
C TYR A 96 -19.58 9.53 25.80
N ASP A 97 -20.84 9.81 26.11
CA ASP A 97 -21.81 8.75 26.36
C ASP A 97 -22.07 7.95 25.06
N LYS A 98 -22.71 6.79 25.21
CA LYS A 98 -22.97 5.87 24.10
C LYS A 98 -23.70 6.53 22.93
N ASN A 99 -24.71 7.35 23.19
CA ASN A 99 -25.52 7.95 22.13
C ASN A 99 -24.71 9.02 21.39
N LEU A 100 -23.89 9.80 22.11
CA LEU A 100 -23.02 10.79 21.50
C LEU A 100 -21.91 10.13 20.65
N ARG A 101 -21.36 8.98 21.09
CA ARG A 101 -20.43 8.18 20.27
C ARG A 101 -21.08 7.71 18.99
N GLU A 102 -22.26 7.09 19.07
CA GLU A 102 -22.99 6.60 17.89
C GLU A 102 -23.32 7.74 16.90
N ALA A 103 -23.85 8.86 17.40
CA ALA A 103 -24.15 10.02 16.56
C ALA A 103 -22.89 10.62 15.91
N THR A 104 -21.78 10.67 16.66
CA THR A 104 -20.50 11.13 16.12
C THR A 104 -19.98 10.17 15.05
N THR A 105 -20.06 8.86 15.28
CA THR A 105 -19.62 7.85 14.30
C THR A 105 -20.35 8.04 12.97
N ILE A 106 -21.68 8.11 13.01
CA ILE A 106 -22.52 8.32 11.81
C ILE A 106 -22.12 9.61 11.08
N TYR A 107 -21.94 10.70 11.84
CA TYR A 107 -21.55 11.98 11.25
C TYR A 107 -20.18 11.92 10.58
N ILE A 108 -19.19 11.28 11.22
CA ILE A 108 -17.85 11.11 10.67
C ILE A 108 -17.88 10.25 9.40
N ASP A 109 -18.60 9.11 9.43
CA ASP A 109 -18.77 8.24 8.26
C ASP A 109 -19.31 9.01 7.05
N ASP A 110 -20.36 9.82 7.25
CA ASP A 110 -20.99 10.58 6.19
C ASP A 110 -20.05 11.65 5.60
N ILE A 111 -19.37 12.43 6.44
CA ILE A 111 -18.50 13.51 5.95
C ILE A 111 -17.22 12.97 5.31
N ILE A 112 -16.71 11.81 5.76
CA ILE A 112 -15.53 11.18 5.18
C ILE A 112 -15.88 10.57 3.83
N LEU A 113 -17.03 9.91 3.71
CA LEU A 113 -17.53 9.41 2.42
C LEU A 113 -17.74 10.57 1.43
N GLU A 114 -18.42 11.64 1.84
CA GLU A 114 -18.70 12.78 0.96
C GLU A 114 -17.41 13.48 0.48
N LYS A 115 -16.43 13.63 1.37
CA LYS A 115 -15.23 14.43 1.08
C LYS A 115 -14.11 13.64 0.40
N TYR A 116 -13.92 12.38 0.79
CA TYR A 116 -12.79 11.54 0.38
C TYR A 116 -13.21 10.31 -0.42
N ASN A 117 -14.51 10.05 -0.56
CA ASN A 117 -15.04 8.84 -1.20
C ASN A 117 -14.48 7.55 -0.56
N ILE A 118 -14.41 7.56 0.77
CA ILE A 118 -13.98 6.42 1.58
C ILE A 118 -15.23 5.82 2.24
N ASP A 119 -15.48 4.54 1.98
CA ASP A 119 -16.63 3.83 2.52
C ASP A 119 -16.49 3.60 4.03
N LYS A 120 -17.60 3.75 4.76
CA LYS A 120 -17.66 3.50 6.21
C LYS A 120 -17.19 2.11 6.65
N GLU A 121 -17.24 1.12 5.75
CA GLU A 121 -16.85 -0.26 6.05
C GLU A 121 -15.35 -0.41 6.39
N VAL A 122 -14.54 0.55 5.94
CA VAL A 122 -13.10 0.57 6.22
C VAL A 122 -12.71 1.57 7.30
N ILE A 123 -13.67 2.29 7.88
CA ILE A 123 -13.44 3.31 8.91
C ILE A 123 -13.57 2.69 10.30
N GLU A 124 -12.56 2.89 11.13
CA GLU A 124 -12.56 2.53 12.56
C GLU A 124 -12.36 3.81 13.39
N ILE A 125 -13.26 4.07 14.33
CA ILE A 125 -13.20 5.25 15.19
C ILE A 125 -12.97 4.81 16.63
N LYS A 126 -11.95 5.39 17.27
CA LYS A 126 -11.67 5.24 18.70
C LYS A 126 -11.94 6.54 19.45
N TYR A 127 -12.59 6.41 20.61
CA TYR A 127 -13.04 7.50 21.49
C TYR A 127 -12.32 7.48 22.82
#